data_AF-A0A2V9A8E1-F1
#
_entry.id   AF-A0A2V9A8E1-F1
#
_cell.length_a   1.000
_cell.length_b   1.000
_cell.length_c   1.000
_cell.angle_alpha   90.00
_cell.angle_beta   90.00
_cell.angle_gamma   90.00
#
_symmetry.space_group_name_H-M   'P 1'
#
loop_
_entity.id
_entity.type
_entity.pdbx_description
1 polymer ?
#
loop_
_entity_poly.entity_id
_entity_poly.type
_entity_poly.pdbx_seq_one_letter_code
_entity_poly.pdbx_strand_id
1 'polypeptide(L)' 'MARPVKREPKKPYKKPSLTVYGTVRELTQKVGTSGRLDGGRGAKKFATHL' A
#
# COMPACT_ATOMS: atom_id res chain seq x y z
N MET A 1 23.48 -12.51 51.69
CA MET A 1 24.24 -11.63 50.79
C MET A 1 23.64 -11.70 49.40
N ALA A 2 23.23 -10.57 48.81
CA ALA A 2 22.64 -10.55 47.47
C ALA A 2 23.72 -10.77 46.41
N ARG A 3 23.47 -11.63 45.42
CA ARG A 3 24.39 -11.88 44.31
C ARG A 3 24.43 -10.65 43.39
N PRO A 4 25.61 -10.26 42.88
CA PRO A 4 25.71 -9.15 41.94
C PRO A 4 25.01 -9.53 40.62
N VAL A 5 23.97 -8.79 40.26
CA VAL A 5 23.30 -8.94 38.96
C VAL A 5 24.06 -8.10 37.94
N LYS A 6 24.73 -8.76 36.98
CA LYS A 6 25.29 -8.07 35.82
C LYS A 6 24.15 -7.51 34.97
N ARG A 7 24.08 -6.18 34.86
CA ARG A 7 23.13 -5.51 33.96
C ARG A 7 23.80 -5.30 32.62
N GLU A 8 23.15 -5.76 31.56
CA GLU A 8 23.60 -5.47 30.20
C GLU A 8 23.41 -3.97 29.88
N PRO A 9 24.32 -3.36 29.09
CA PRO A 9 24.15 -2.00 28.61
C PRO A 9 22.86 -1.88 27.78
N LYS A 10 22.11 -0.81 28.01
CA LYS A 10 20.91 -0.52 27.21
C LYS A 10 21.31 -0.29 25.76
N LYS A 11 20.64 -0.98 24.83
CA LYS A 11 20.84 -0.74 23.38
C LYS A 11 20.50 0.72 23.06
N PRO A 12 21.26 1.39 22.16
CA PRO A 12 20.92 2.72 21.69
C PRO A 12 19.49 2.74 21.12
N TYR A 13 18.73 3.76 21.49
CA TYR A 13 17.39 3.94 20.93
C TYR A 13 17.49 4.30 19.44
N LYS A 14 16.85 3.52 18.58
CA LYS A 14 16.65 3.87 17.17
C LYS A 14 15.27 4.50 17.05
N LYS A 15 15.18 5.71 16.47
CA LYS A 15 13.89 6.33 16.18
C LYS A 15 13.07 5.40 15.26
N PRO A 16 11.78 5.14 15.56
CA PRO A 16 10.92 4.38 14.67
C PRO A 16 10.69 5.16 13.37
N SER A 17 10.61 4.45 12.26
CA SER A 17 10.17 5.01 10.97
C SER A 17 8.67 4.76 10.81
N LEU A 18 7.92 5.81 10.50
CA LEU A 18 6.50 5.70 10.11
C LEU A 18 6.42 5.59 8.59
N THR A 19 5.80 4.52 8.09
CA THR A 19 5.43 4.39 6.68
C THR A 19 3.94 4.66 6.54
N VAL A 20 3.58 5.69 5.78
CA VAL A 20 2.18 6.03 5.48
C VAL A 20 1.84 5.47 4.11
N TYR A 21 0.82 4.62 4.04
CA TYR A 21 0.29 4.11 2.78
C TYR A 21 -0.90 4.96 2.33
N GLY A 22 -1.09 5.06 1.01
CA GLY A 22 -2.28 5.67 0.42
C GLY A 22 -3.55 4.82 0.62
N THR A 23 -4.67 5.30 0.12
CA THR A 23 -5.94 4.57 0.19
C THR A 23 -5.93 3.34 -0.74
N VAL A 24 -6.77 2.32 -0.45
CA VAL A 24 -6.93 1.17 -1.35
C VAL A 24 -7.27 1.63 -2.77
N ARG A 25 -8.06 2.69 -2.91
CA ARG A 25 -8.39 3.29 -4.22
C ARG A 25 -7.17 3.85 -4.93
N GLU A 26 -6.31 4.60 -4.24
CA GLU A 26 -5.05 5.11 -4.81
C GLU A 26 -4.09 4.00 -5.21
N LEU A 27 -4.06 2.91 -4.44
CA LEU A 27 -3.21 1.74 -4.71
C LEU A 27 -3.74 0.88 -5.86
N THR A 28 -5.05 0.87 -6.09
CA THR A 28 -5.70 -0.05 -7.05
C THR A 28 -6.25 0.63 -8.30
N GLN A 29 -6.29 1.97 -8.34
CA GLN A 29 -6.78 2.71 -9.50
C GLN A 29 -5.95 2.35 -10.74
N LYS A 30 -6.63 1.94 -11.81
CA LYS A 30 -6.03 1.76 -13.13
C LYS A 30 -6.42 2.96 -13.98
N VAL A 31 -5.43 3.71 -14.45
CA VAL A 31 -5.66 4.75 -15.46
C VAL A 31 -5.89 4.04 -16.80
N GLY A 32 -7.09 4.22 -17.36
CA GLY A 32 -7.39 3.72 -18.70
C GLY A 32 -6.55 4.43 -19.76
N THR A 33 -6.40 3.85 -20.95
CA THR A 33 -5.59 4.41 -22.06
C THR A 33 -6.00 5.82 -22.50
N SER A 34 -7.22 6.26 -22.19
CA SER A 34 -7.75 7.59 -22.46
C SER A 34 -7.69 8.56 -21.27
N GLY A 35 -6.93 8.23 -20.23
CA GLY A 35 -6.78 9.08 -19.03
C GLY A 35 -8.03 9.10 -18.12
N ARG A 36 -9.04 8.29 -18.41
CA ARG A 36 -10.25 8.18 -17.58
C ARG A 36 -10.00 7.26 -16.37
N LEU A 37 -10.38 7.75 -15.20
CA LEU A 37 -10.51 6.97 -13.97
C LEU A 37 -11.56 5.87 -14.22
N ASP A 38 -11.22 4.62 -13.92
CA ASP A 38 -12.08 3.45 -14.12
C ASP A 38 -12.51 3.20 -15.57
N GLY A 39 -11.65 3.58 -16.53
CA GLY A 39 -11.82 3.34 -17.96
C GLY A 39 -11.77 1.87 -18.35
N GLY A 40 -12.76 1.08 -17.93
CA GLY A 40 -13.02 -0.25 -18.47
C GLY A 40 -13.27 -0.18 -19.98
N ARG A 41 -12.92 -1.24 -20.72
CA ARG A 41 -13.25 -1.39 -22.15
C ARG A 41 -14.78 -1.47 -22.33
N GLY A 42 -15.44 -0.33 -22.34
CA GLY A 42 -16.85 -0.22 -22.71
C GLY A 42 -17.00 -0.21 -24.23
N ALA A 43 -17.31 -1.38 -24.81
CA ALA A 43 -18.16 -1.48 -26.00
C ALA A 43 -18.57 -2.94 -26.18
N LYS A 44 -19.78 -3.26 -25.72
CA LYS A 44 -20.49 -4.47 -26.16
C LYS A 44 -20.60 -4.40 -27.68
N LYS A 45 -19.99 -5.34 -28.40
CA LYS A 45 -20.36 -5.56 -29.81
C LYS A 45 -21.65 -6.38 -29.82
N PHE A 46 -22.79 -5.70 -29.72
CA PHE A 46 -24.03 -6.32 -30.19
C PHE A 46 -23.95 -6.31 -31.72
N ALA A 47 -23.72 -7.47 -32.31
CA ALA A 47 -23.84 -7.66 -33.74
C ALA A 47 -25.33 -7.50 -34.10
N THR A 48 -25.72 -6.38 -34.69
CA THR A 48 -26.97 -6.28 -35.42
C THR A 48 -26.79 -7.01 -36.75
N HIS A 49 -27.48 -8.14 -36.92
CA HIS A 49 -27.65 -8.79 -38.22
C HIS A 49 -28.90 -8.17 -38.86
N LEU A 50 -28.71 -7.44 -39.96
CA LEU A 50 -29.73 -7.05 -40.94
C LEU A 50 -29.23 -7.49 -42.31
#